data_AF-A0A6V7L2Y1-F1
#
_entry.id   AF-A0A6V7L2Y1-F1
#
_cell.length_a   1.000
_cell.length_b   1.000
_cell.length_c   1.000
_cell.angle_alpha   90.00
_cell.angle_beta   90.00
_cell.angle_gamma   90.00
#
_symmetry.space_group_name_H-M   'P 1'
#
loop_
_entity.id
_entity.type
_entity.pdbx_description
1 polymer ?
#
loop_
_entity_poly.entity_id
_entity_poly.type
_entity_poly.pdbx_seq_one_letter_code
_entity_poly.pdbx_strand_id
1 'polypeptide(L)'
;GRCDEGGECETVLKELENIDDELDETGIIFVTTEDLGIAKKHGIKPLPALAFFRNKEPLIYSGDLEDEDEVLSWLTDENTLEIPGKIEEVNAKMLENILDENDHVVVFF
;
A
#
# COMPACT_ATOMS: atom_id res chain seq x y z
N GLY A 1 13.39 -2.39 9.81
CA GLY A 1 14.06 -2.34 11.12
C GLY A 1 14.33 -3.77 11.49
N ARG A 2 15.38 -4.09 12.24
CA ARG A 2 15.18 -5.21 13.18
C ARG A 2 14.11 -4.73 14.16
N CYS A 3 12.88 -5.22 13.97
CA CYS A 3 11.87 -5.11 15.00
C CYS A 3 12.42 -5.76 16.27
N ASP A 4 12.14 -5.17 17.42
CA ASP A 4 12.44 -5.83 18.69
C ASP A 4 11.57 -7.09 18.79
N GLU A 5 12.17 -8.23 19.17
CA GLU A 5 11.45 -9.51 19.31
C GLU A 5 10.27 -9.36 20.28
N GLY A 6 9.07 -9.70 19.81
CA GLY A 6 7.80 -9.59 20.55
C GLY A 6 7.22 -8.17 20.65
N GLY A 7 7.75 -7.20 19.90
CA GLY A 7 7.22 -5.84 19.82
C GLY A 7 6.15 -5.66 18.74
N GLU A 8 5.40 -4.54 18.81
CA GLU A 8 4.33 -4.17 17.86
C GLU A 8 4.78 -4.24 16.39
N CYS A 9 6.05 -3.90 16.11
CA CYS A 9 6.65 -3.99 14.78
C CYS A 9 6.67 -5.41 14.21
N GLU A 10 6.95 -6.43 15.03
CA GLU A 10 6.99 -7.83 14.57
C GLU A 10 5.56 -8.36 14.35
N THR A 11 4.62 -8.01 15.22
CA THR A 11 3.20 -8.34 15.04
C THR A 11 2.70 -7.78 13.72
N VAL A 12 2.86 -6.48 13.49
CA VAL A 12 2.42 -5.83 12.24
C VAL A 12 3.02 -6.49 11.01
N LEU A 13 4.33 -6.78 11.00
CA LEU A 13 4.93 -7.46 9.85
C LEU A 13 4.31 -8.84 9.61
N LYS A 14 4.03 -9.59 10.67
CA LYS A 14 3.44 -10.93 10.56
C LYS A 14 2.01 -10.89 10.02
N GLU A 15 1.21 -9.91 10.43
CA GLU A 15 -0.16 -9.77 9.90
C GLU A 15 -0.11 -9.29 8.43
N LEU A 16 0.77 -8.34 8.09
CA LEU A 16 0.93 -7.90 6.69
C LEU A 16 1.42 -9.01 5.73
N GLU A 17 2.21 -9.97 6.22
CA GLU A 17 2.63 -11.12 5.41
C GLU A 17 1.48 -12.08 5.07
N ASN A 18 0.38 -12.09 5.85
CA ASN A 18 -0.76 -12.96 5.57
C ASN A 18 -1.55 -12.49 4.32
N ILE A 19 -1.46 -11.21 3.97
CA ILE A 19 -2.16 -10.60 2.82
C ILE A 19 -1.24 -10.33 1.60
N ASP A 20 0.07 -10.63 1.71
CA ASP A 20 1.06 -10.32 0.67
C ASP A 20 0.76 -11.02 -0.66
N ASP A 21 0.41 -12.32 -0.61
CA ASP A 21 0.05 -13.09 -1.80
C ASP A 21 -1.18 -12.50 -2.53
N GLU A 22 -2.18 -12.01 -1.79
CA GLU A 22 -3.39 -11.40 -2.35
C GLU A 22 -3.08 -10.03 -2.97
N LEU A 23 -2.26 -9.21 -2.31
CA LEU A 23 -1.84 -7.91 -2.83
C LEU A 23 -0.99 -8.04 -4.09
N ASP A 24 -0.14 -9.07 -4.14
CA ASP A 24 0.64 -9.36 -5.33
C ASP A 24 -0.30 -9.59 -6.53
N GLU A 25 -1.43 -10.31 -6.38
CA GLU A 25 -2.46 -10.47 -7.42
C GLU A 25 -3.03 -9.12 -7.91
N THR A 26 -3.16 -8.14 -7.03
CA THR A 26 -3.61 -6.78 -7.39
C THR A 26 -2.52 -5.94 -8.07
N GLY A 27 -1.26 -6.37 -8.00
CA GLY A 27 -0.09 -5.64 -8.51
C GLY A 27 0.49 -4.64 -7.51
N ILE A 28 0.09 -4.70 -6.24
CA ILE A 28 0.65 -3.92 -5.14
C ILE A 28 1.76 -4.75 -4.50
N ILE A 29 2.92 -4.14 -4.28
CA ILE A 29 4.09 -4.82 -3.72
C ILE A 29 4.44 -4.18 -2.38
N PHE A 30 4.60 -5.00 -1.34
CA PHE A 30 5.11 -4.51 -0.07
C PHE A 30 6.63 -4.35 -0.07
N VAL A 31 7.06 -3.24 0.54
CA VAL A 31 8.46 -2.96 0.80
C VAL A 31 8.60 -2.42 2.21
N THR A 32 9.63 -2.89 2.91
CA THR A 32 9.95 -2.40 4.26
C THR A 32 11.17 -1.47 4.19
N THR A 33 11.18 -0.45 5.03
CA THR A 33 12.33 0.46 5.17
C THR A 33 12.56 0.83 6.61
N GLU A 34 13.83 0.98 6.99
CA GLU A 34 14.25 1.51 8.30
C GLU A 34 14.89 2.90 8.16
N ASP A 35 14.82 3.49 6.96
CA ASP A 35 15.35 4.83 6.71
C ASP A 35 14.45 5.91 7.33
N LEU A 36 14.83 6.32 8.54
CA LEU A 36 14.19 7.43 9.26
C LEU A 36 14.28 8.77 8.52
N GLY A 37 15.23 8.93 7.60
CA GLY A 37 15.36 10.09 6.73
C GLY A 37 14.22 10.16 5.71
N ILE A 38 13.89 9.03 5.08
CA ILE A 38 12.72 8.90 4.19
C ILE A 38 11.43 9.13 4.96
N ALA A 39 11.28 8.48 6.12
CA ALA A 39 10.11 8.68 7.00
C ALA A 39 9.93 10.17 7.35
N LYS A 40 11.00 10.85 7.76
CA LYS A 40 10.97 12.29 8.07
C LYS A 40 10.65 13.16 6.85
N LYS A 41 11.17 12.83 5.66
CA LYS A 41 10.90 13.56 4.42
C LYS A 41 9.42 13.51 4.04
N HIS A 42 8.77 12.37 4.29
CA HIS A 42 7.35 12.17 4.02
C HIS A 42 6.43 12.43 5.23
N GLY A 43 6.98 12.92 6.35
CA GLY A 43 6.18 13.31 7.53
C GLY A 43 5.66 12.14 8.38
N ILE A 44 6.25 10.95 8.27
CA ILE A 44 5.79 9.71 8.91
C ILE A 44 6.33 9.63 10.35
N LYS A 45 5.45 9.87 11.33
CA LYS A 45 5.66 9.73 12.78
C LYS A 45 4.27 9.59 13.42
N PRO A 46 3.79 8.40 13.77
CA PRO A 46 4.52 7.36 14.50
C PRO A 46 5.09 6.24 13.61
N LEU A 47 5.89 5.34 14.21
CA LEU A 47 6.34 4.08 13.63
C LEU A 47 5.93 2.95 14.61
N PRO A 48 5.60 1.73 14.14
CA PRO A 48 5.50 1.33 12.73
C PRO A 48 4.39 2.11 11.99
N ALA A 49 4.55 2.29 10.69
CA ALA A 49 3.57 2.97 9.84
C ALA A 49 3.59 2.40 8.44
N LEU A 50 2.41 2.34 7.83
CA LEU A 50 2.21 1.93 6.44
C LEU A 50 1.92 3.16 5.57
N ALA A 51 2.62 3.22 4.44
CA ALA A 51 2.45 4.27 3.45
C ALA A 51 2.27 3.64 2.07
N PHE A 52 1.13 3.89 1.44
CA PHE A 52 0.85 3.46 0.07
C PHE A 52 1.28 4.55 -0.91
N PHE A 53 2.15 4.20 -1.86
CA PHE A 53 2.66 5.16 -2.84
C PHE A 53 1.95 5.01 -4.18
N ARG A 54 1.18 6.02 -4.55
CA ARG A 54 0.49 6.13 -5.85
C ARG A 54 0.95 7.40 -6.56
N ASN A 55 1.41 7.29 -7.80
CA ASN A 55 2.03 8.41 -8.55
C ASN A 55 3.12 9.15 -7.76
N LYS A 56 3.91 8.42 -6.97
CA LYS A 56 4.98 8.95 -6.09
C LYS A 56 4.45 9.83 -4.93
N GLU A 57 3.14 9.91 -4.73
CA GLU A 57 2.50 10.56 -3.60
C GLU A 57 2.19 9.51 -2.51
N PRO A 58 2.69 9.69 -1.28
CA PRO A 58 2.38 8.78 -0.19
C PRO A 58 0.99 9.06 0.36
N LEU A 59 0.21 8.02 0.59
CA LEU A 59 -0.98 8.02 1.41
C LEU A 59 -0.68 7.20 2.68
N ILE A 60 -0.80 7.85 3.84
CA ILE A 60 -0.51 7.21 5.13
C ILE A 60 -1.76 6.53 5.64
N TYR A 61 -1.63 5.24 5.97
CA TYR A 61 -2.70 4.50 6.61
C TYR A 61 -2.88 4.96 8.06
N SER A 62 -4.13 5.10 8.50
CA SER A 62 -4.47 5.62 9.83
C SER A 62 -5.31 4.65 10.68
N GLY A 63 -5.62 3.46 10.15
CA GLY A 63 -6.34 2.41 10.86
C GLY A 63 -5.43 1.53 11.72
N ASP A 64 -5.92 0.37 12.11
CA ASP A 64 -5.14 -0.61 12.88
C ASP A 64 -4.23 -1.42 11.94
N LEU A 65 -2.93 -1.47 12.26
CA LEU A 65 -1.95 -2.24 11.49
C LEU A 65 -1.88 -3.70 11.93
N GLU A 66 -2.51 -4.05 13.06
CA GLU A 66 -2.67 -5.44 13.52
C GLU A 66 -3.91 -6.11 12.89
N ASP A 67 -4.77 -5.36 12.20
CA ASP A 67 -5.92 -5.87 11.45
C ASP A 67 -5.59 -5.94 9.96
N GLU A 68 -5.10 -7.10 9.50
CA GLU A 68 -4.72 -7.31 8.10
C GLU A 68 -5.89 -7.19 7.13
N ASP A 69 -7.10 -7.58 7.55
CA ASP A 69 -8.31 -7.48 6.73
C ASP A 69 -8.67 -6.00 6.49
N GLU A 70 -8.53 -5.15 7.52
CA GLU A 70 -8.72 -3.70 7.38
C GLU A 70 -7.68 -3.09 6.41
N VAL A 71 -6.41 -3.49 6.53
CA VAL A 71 -5.33 -3.01 5.65
C VAL A 71 -5.55 -3.45 4.20
N LEU A 72 -5.92 -4.72 3.97
CA LEU A 72 -6.20 -5.25 2.64
C LEU A 72 -7.38 -4.53 2.01
N SER A 73 -8.47 -4.36 2.75
CA SER A 73 -9.64 -3.61 2.27
C SER A 73 -9.26 -2.18 1.94
N TRP A 74 -8.39 -1.54 2.72
CA TRP A 74 -7.95 -0.19 2.44
C TRP A 74 -7.10 -0.09 1.18
N LEU A 75 -6.16 -1.02 0.96
CA LEU A 75 -5.29 -1.05 -0.21
C LEU A 75 -6.02 -1.39 -1.52
N THR A 76 -7.14 -2.10 -1.44
CA THR A 76 -7.95 -2.52 -2.59
C THR A 76 -9.17 -1.62 -2.84
N ASP A 77 -9.45 -0.66 -1.95
CA ASP A 77 -10.55 0.28 -2.12
C ASP A 77 -10.31 1.22 -3.30
N GLU A 78 -11.30 1.33 -4.20
CA GLU A 78 -11.24 2.20 -5.38
C GLU A 78 -10.90 3.66 -5.00
N ASN A 79 -11.40 4.19 -3.89
CA ASN A 79 -11.09 5.55 -3.45
C ASN A 79 -9.64 5.70 -2.97
N THR A 80 -9.04 4.61 -2.48
CA THR A 80 -7.61 4.55 -2.12
C THR A 80 -6.72 4.41 -3.34
N LEU A 81 -7.18 3.75 -4.40
CA LEU A 81 -6.42 3.60 -5.64
C LEU A 81 -6.50 4.86 -6.51
N GLU A 82 -7.70 5.41 -6.69
CA GLU A 82 -7.96 6.55 -7.57
C GLU A 82 -7.48 7.90 -7.02
N ILE A 83 -6.84 8.70 -7.87
CA ILE A 83 -6.45 10.07 -7.51
C ILE A 83 -7.34 11.05 -8.29
N PRO A 84 -8.32 11.71 -7.63
CA PRO A 84 -9.27 12.56 -8.33
C PRO A 84 -8.60 13.62 -9.21
N GLY A 85 -8.88 13.56 -10.51
CA GLY A 85 -8.38 14.51 -11.51
C GLY A 85 -6.94 14.30 -11.95
N LYS A 86 -6.33 13.14 -11.68
CA LYS A 86 -5.03 12.72 -12.23
C LYS A 86 -5.18 11.41 -13.00
N ILE A 87 -4.22 11.15 -13.89
CA ILE A 87 -4.09 9.85 -14.57
C ILE A 87 -3.21 8.96 -13.69
N GLU A 88 -3.66 7.75 -13.40
CA GLU A 88 -2.98 6.75 -12.58
C GLU A 88 -1.77 6.16 -13.33
N GLU A 89 -0.60 6.16 -12.67
CA GLU A 89 0.62 5.48 -13.12
C GLU A 89 0.55 4.04 -12.59
N VAL A 90 0.10 3.11 -13.43
CA VAL A 90 -0.10 1.71 -13.08
C VAL A 90 0.94 0.80 -13.72
N ASN A 91 1.25 -0.32 -13.07
CA ASN A 91 2.04 -1.38 -13.68
C ASN A 91 1.14 -2.29 -14.55
N ALA A 92 1.74 -3.24 -15.27
CA ALA A 92 1.00 -4.12 -16.18
C ALA A 92 -0.08 -4.95 -15.48
N LYS A 93 0.21 -5.46 -14.27
CA LYS A 93 -0.72 -6.32 -13.52
C LYS A 93 -1.93 -5.52 -13.03
N MET A 94 -1.67 -4.33 -12.49
CA MET A 94 -2.72 -3.41 -12.07
C MET A 94 -3.56 -2.91 -13.26
N LEU A 95 -2.95 -2.71 -14.43
CA LEU A 95 -3.69 -2.38 -15.65
C LEU A 95 -4.61 -3.52 -16.10
N GLU A 96 -4.16 -4.78 -16.03
CA GLU A 96 -4.99 -5.95 -16.35
C GLU A 96 -6.22 -5.99 -15.44
N ASN A 97 -6.05 -5.79 -14.13
CA ASN A 97 -7.17 -5.73 -13.18
C ASN A 97 -8.16 -4.60 -13.50
N ILE A 98 -7.66 -3.39 -13.80
CA ILE A 98 -8.52 -2.25 -14.16
C ILE A 98 -9.33 -2.54 -15.42
N LEU A 99 -8.74 -3.21 -16.42
CA LEU A 99 -9.43 -3.58 -17.65
C LEU A 99 -10.50 -4.65 -17.43
N ASP A 100 -10.31 -5.56 -16.47
CA ASP A 100 -11.29 -6.60 -16.12
C ASP A 100 -12.48 -6.03 -15.34
N GLU A 101 -12.25 -4.99 -14.53
CA GLU A 101 -13.29 -4.37 -13.68
C GLU A 101 -14.07 -3.24 -14.38
N ASN A 102 -13.51 -2.61 -15.42
CA ASN A 102 -14.09 -1.43 -16.05
C ASN A 102 -14.45 -1.63 -17.52
N ASP A 103 -15.71 -1.34 -17.89
CA ASP A 103 -16.20 -1.43 -19.27
C ASP A 103 -15.47 -0.49 -20.26
N HIS A 104 -14.98 0.64 -19.76
CA HIS A 104 -14.43 1.74 -20.57
C HIS A 104 -13.17 2.33 -19.95
N VAL A 105 -12.02 2.05 -20.54
CA VAL A 105 -10.71 2.53 -20.07
C VAL A 105 -9.96 3.22 -21.22
N VAL A 106 -9.31 4.34 -20.93
CA VAL A 106 -8.38 5.02 -21.86
C VAL A 106 -6.98 4.91 -21.30
N VAL A 107 -6.09 4.27 -22.06
CA VAL A 107 -4.69 4.06 -21.67
C VAL A 107 -3.78 5.01 -22.46
N PHE A 108 -2.86 5.65 -21.75
CA PHE A 108 -1.81 6.51 -22.32
C PHE A 108 -0.44 5.87 -22.08
N PHE A 109 0.37 5.74 -23.14
CA PHE A 109 1.70 5.09 -23.13
C PHE A 109 2.83 6.09 -23.39
#